data_AF-A0A5K3FX18-F1
#
_entry.id   AF-A0A5K3FX18-F1
#
_cell.length_a   1.000
_cell.length_b   1.000
_cell.length_c   1.000
_cell.angle_alpha   90.00
_cell.angle_beta   90.00
_cell.angle_gamma   90.00
#
_symmetry.space_group_name_H-M   'P 1'
#
loop_
_entity.id
_entity.type
_entity.pdbx_description
1 polymer ?
#
loop_
_entity_poly.entity_id
_entity_poly.type
_entity_poly.pdbx_seq_one_letter_code
_entity_poly.pdbx_strand_id
1 'polypeptide(L)'
;MEMPSNLLPPQTFAREIEESLSQVSCGETSLRVVVHDKDWIEKQNMGGVLGVSRASSQDPCFVEINYVGDPSRPNDHIALVGKGVTFDSGGISIKPAGGMEAMRADMGGAAVMASVVLALAQLQSPINIRVYLPLVENMPDGNALRPGDVLRMASGTTVQVDNTDAEGRLILADALHYAQSNPDAPNPPLLIIDAATLTGAISVSLGDHYTGLFCNQAVQRRRVTDVWPKEGDRDPQQHQQHPLPPTIIGSLNYCGRQKCDPFWHMPTLYSKHLQEGCHLADISNITTGSFARLGGSGSASAFLQAEFRQSPDTLRAPRHRRSHEVRVRGGLCAPRNDRATNASSDLLPRSIGPAEQLSRGRRRHHKWRPRRRLLVSAAALRCVFAPPRLILLLRCHNIF
;
A
#
# COMPACT_ATOMS: atom_id res chain seq x y z
N MET A 1 13.58 3.24 -2.08
CA MET A 1 13.05 4.24 -3.04
C MET A 1 13.95 4.41 -4.25
N GLU A 2 15.26 4.65 -4.10
CA GLU A 2 16.15 4.82 -5.27
C GLU A 2 16.64 3.52 -5.91
N MET A 3 16.69 2.43 -5.15
CA MET A 3 17.19 1.16 -5.68
C MET A 3 16.30 0.66 -6.83
N PRO A 4 16.90 0.22 -7.96
CA PRO A 4 16.14 -0.36 -9.07
C PRO A 4 15.32 -1.57 -8.64
N SER A 5 14.09 -1.70 -9.15
CA SER A 5 13.17 -2.80 -8.77
C SER A 5 13.72 -4.18 -9.07
N ASN A 6 14.53 -4.34 -10.13
CA ASN A 6 15.17 -5.63 -10.44
C ASN A 6 16.18 -6.08 -9.36
N LEU A 7 16.64 -5.16 -8.50
CA LEU A 7 17.52 -5.45 -7.37
C LEU A 7 16.77 -5.43 -6.03
N LEU A 8 15.54 -4.91 -6.01
CA LEU A 8 14.71 -4.79 -4.80
C LEU A 8 13.31 -5.41 -5.01
N PRO A 9 13.21 -6.71 -5.36
CA PRO A 9 11.93 -7.41 -5.30
C PRO A 9 11.44 -7.54 -3.84
N PRO A 10 10.17 -7.96 -3.60
CA PRO A 10 9.58 -8.04 -2.27
C PRO A 10 10.46 -8.77 -1.23
N GLN A 11 11.00 -9.95 -1.57
CA GLN A 11 11.84 -10.75 -0.66
C GLN A 11 13.15 -10.04 -0.31
N THR A 12 13.81 -9.43 -1.30
CA THR A 12 15.03 -8.66 -1.04
C THR A 12 14.71 -7.48 -0.16
N PHE A 13 13.59 -6.78 -0.38
CA PHE A 13 13.23 -5.65 0.46
C PHE A 13 12.96 -6.05 1.90
N ALA A 14 12.25 -7.17 2.12
CA ALA A 14 12.08 -7.73 3.46
C ALA A 14 13.42 -8.08 4.13
N ARG A 15 14.35 -8.69 3.39
CA ARG A 15 15.70 -9.02 3.90
C ARG A 15 16.49 -7.77 4.27
N GLU A 16 16.48 -6.73 3.44
CA GLU A 16 17.16 -5.46 3.74
C GLU A 16 16.61 -4.79 5.02
N ILE A 17 15.30 -4.91 5.26
CA ILE A 17 14.67 -4.43 6.50
C ILE A 17 15.17 -5.25 7.70
N GLU A 18 15.16 -6.57 7.60
CA GLU A 18 15.64 -7.47 8.65
C GLU A 18 17.12 -7.24 8.98
N GLU A 19 17.97 -7.18 7.96
CA GLU A 19 19.40 -6.90 8.09
C GLU A 19 19.64 -5.54 8.77
N SER A 20 18.98 -4.48 8.29
CA SER A 20 19.14 -3.13 8.84
C SER A 20 18.74 -3.04 10.31
N LEU A 21 17.65 -3.70 10.69
CA LEU A 21 17.12 -3.68 12.06
C LEU A 21 17.90 -4.60 13.00
N SER A 22 18.45 -5.71 12.49
CA SER A 22 19.28 -6.62 13.28
C SER A 22 20.58 -6.00 13.81
N GLN A 23 21.06 -4.93 13.18
CA GLN A 23 22.29 -4.25 13.57
C GLN A 23 22.10 -3.29 14.76
N VAL A 24 20.87 -3.06 15.20
CA VAL A 24 20.58 -2.10 16.26
C VAL A 24 20.74 -2.74 17.65
N SER A 25 21.56 -2.13 18.51
CA SER A 25 21.66 -2.53 19.91
C SER A 25 20.39 -2.12 20.64
N CYS A 26 19.70 -3.09 21.24
CA CYS A 26 18.41 -2.83 21.86
C CYS A 26 18.52 -2.46 23.36
N GLY A 27 19.63 -2.71 24.06
CA GLY A 27 19.73 -2.40 25.50
C GLY A 27 18.57 -3.03 26.29
N GLU A 28 17.74 -2.20 26.96
CA GLU A 28 16.51 -2.65 27.66
C GLU A 28 15.27 -2.77 26.75
N THR A 29 15.35 -2.26 25.52
CA THR A 29 14.29 -2.38 24.50
C THR A 29 14.38 -3.75 23.81
N SER A 30 13.34 -4.12 23.05
CA SER A 30 13.40 -5.30 22.18
C SER A 30 12.85 -5.02 20.79
N LEU A 31 13.41 -5.69 19.80
CA LEU A 31 13.04 -5.55 18.40
C LEU A 31 12.97 -6.94 17.77
N ARG A 32 11.85 -7.24 17.12
CA ARG A 32 11.63 -8.50 16.39
C ARG A 32 11.11 -8.17 15.00
N VAL A 33 11.73 -8.75 13.99
CA VAL A 33 11.25 -8.73 12.61
C VAL A 33 10.77 -10.14 12.26
N VAL A 34 9.60 -10.24 11.63
CA VAL A 34 9.07 -11.49 11.10
C VAL A 34 8.69 -11.26 9.65
N VAL A 35 9.23 -12.08 8.75
CA VAL A 35 8.88 -12.07 7.34
C VAL A 35 8.00 -13.27 7.06
N HIS A 36 6.77 -13.00 6.65
CA HIS A 36 5.80 -14.01 6.28
C HIS A 36 5.79 -14.22 4.76
N ASP A 37 5.73 -15.49 4.37
CA ASP A 37 5.68 -15.92 2.98
C ASP A 37 4.24 -15.89 2.44
N LYS A 38 4.12 -16.25 1.16
CA LYS A 38 2.84 -16.34 0.46
C LYS A 38 1.87 -17.33 1.11
N ASP A 39 2.34 -18.48 1.57
CA ASP A 39 1.49 -19.49 2.22
C ASP A 39 0.86 -18.93 3.50
N TRP A 40 1.58 -18.12 4.25
CA TRP A 40 1.03 -17.40 5.40
C TRP A 40 -0.01 -16.36 4.96
N ILE A 41 0.27 -15.57 3.91
CA ILE A 41 -0.66 -14.58 3.36
C ILE A 41 -1.98 -15.23 2.91
N GLU A 42 -1.90 -16.41 2.29
CA GLU A 42 -3.06 -17.24 1.91
C GLU A 42 -3.87 -17.67 3.13
N LYS A 43 -3.22 -18.14 4.20
CA LYS A 43 -3.89 -18.51 5.46
C LYS A 43 -4.57 -17.32 6.14
N GLN A 44 -4.03 -16.12 5.98
CA GLN A 44 -4.65 -14.89 6.49
C GLN A 44 -5.78 -14.35 5.58
N ASN A 45 -6.10 -15.03 4.47
CA ASN A 45 -7.13 -14.62 3.50
C ASN A 45 -6.94 -13.19 2.96
N MET A 46 -5.69 -12.76 2.78
CA MET A 46 -5.37 -11.41 2.28
C MET A 46 -5.59 -11.31 0.76
N GLY A 47 -6.84 -11.33 0.33
CA GLY A 47 -7.21 -11.36 -1.10
C GLY A 47 -6.79 -10.13 -1.89
N GLY A 48 -6.58 -8.98 -1.25
CA GLY A 48 -5.98 -7.80 -1.87
C GLY A 48 -4.50 -8.02 -2.18
N VAL A 49 -3.72 -8.49 -1.20
CA VAL A 49 -2.28 -8.81 -1.39
C VAL A 49 -2.09 -9.90 -2.45
N LEU A 50 -2.85 -10.99 -2.36
CA LEU A 50 -2.80 -12.10 -3.31
C LEU A 50 -3.28 -11.67 -4.70
N GLY A 51 -4.37 -10.90 -4.76
CA GLY A 51 -4.95 -10.43 -6.01
C GLY A 51 -4.00 -9.54 -6.80
N VAL A 52 -3.30 -8.63 -6.13
CA VAL A 52 -2.35 -7.70 -6.77
C VAL A 52 -1.06 -8.42 -7.21
N SER A 53 -0.53 -9.33 -6.38
CA SER A 53 0.77 -9.97 -6.64
C SER A 53 0.71 -11.16 -7.62
N ARG A 54 -0.46 -11.73 -7.89
CA ARG A 54 -0.61 -13.00 -8.64
C ARG A 54 0.00 -13.03 -10.05
N ALA A 55 0.29 -11.86 -10.63
CA ALA A 55 0.89 -11.71 -11.95
C ALA A 55 2.42 -11.69 -11.94
N SER A 56 3.03 -11.28 -10.82
CA SER A 56 4.48 -11.19 -10.76
C SER A 56 5.10 -12.57 -10.61
N SER A 57 6.29 -12.75 -11.18
CA SER A 57 7.14 -13.90 -10.91
C SER A 57 7.84 -13.82 -9.55
N GLN A 58 7.78 -12.65 -8.88
CA GLN A 58 8.27 -12.46 -7.52
C GLN A 58 7.09 -12.67 -6.56
N ASP A 59 7.20 -13.63 -5.66
CA ASP A 59 6.13 -13.90 -4.70
C ASP A 59 5.91 -12.68 -3.76
N PRO A 60 4.69 -12.48 -3.24
CA PRO A 60 4.49 -11.48 -2.20
C PRO A 60 5.12 -11.92 -0.88
N CYS A 61 5.42 -10.97 -0.01
CA CYS A 61 5.71 -11.24 1.38
C CYS A 61 5.09 -10.17 2.28
N PHE A 62 4.95 -10.48 3.57
CA PHE A 62 4.37 -9.58 4.55
C PHE A 62 5.33 -9.44 5.73
N VAL A 63 5.79 -8.23 6.02
CA VAL A 63 6.75 -7.98 7.10
C VAL A 63 6.02 -7.41 8.32
N GLU A 64 6.19 -8.09 9.45
CA GLU A 64 5.80 -7.59 10.77
C GLU A 64 7.06 -7.17 11.54
N ILE A 65 7.05 -5.95 12.09
CA ILE A 65 8.11 -5.45 12.97
C ILE A 65 7.49 -5.12 14.31
N ASN A 66 7.98 -5.71 15.40
CA ASN A 66 7.56 -5.40 16.76
C ASN A 66 8.73 -4.77 17.52
N TYR A 67 8.59 -3.50 17.88
CA TYR A 67 9.52 -2.75 18.71
C TYR A 67 8.88 -2.44 20.06
N VAL A 68 9.49 -2.93 21.14
CA VAL A 68 9.09 -2.66 22.52
C VAL A 68 10.12 -1.73 23.14
N GLY A 69 9.83 -0.43 23.08
CA GLY A 69 10.63 0.63 23.68
C GLY A 69 10.29 0.90 25.15
N ASP A 70 9.07 0.59 25.57
CA ASP A 70 8.61 0.71 26.97
C ASP A 70 8.13 -0.65 27.49
N PRO A 71 9.02 -1.40 28.16
CA PRO A 71 8.71 -2.70 28.75
C PRO A 71 7.67 -2.64 29.88
N SER A 72 7.36 -1.47 30.44
CA SER A 72 6.36 -1.33 31.50
C SER A 72 4.93 -1.42 30.96
N ARG A 73 4.74 -1.24 29.64
CA ARG A 73 3.43 -1.22 28.98
C ARG A 73 3.42 -2.10 27.73
N PRO A 74 3.83 -3.39 27.82
CA PRO A 74 4.05 -4.24 26.65
C PRO A 74 2.78 -4.48 25.82
N ASN A 75 1.61 -4.17 26.40
CA ASN A 75 0.32 -4.34 25.75
C ASN A 75 -0.18 -3.12 24.96
N ASP A 76 0.33 -1.92 25.28
CA ASP A 76 -0.04 -0.69 24.59
C ASP A 76 0.92 -0.47 23.42
N HIS A 77 0.42 -0.10 22.23
CA HIS A 77 1.27 0.18 21.08
C HIS A 77 0.59 1.10 20.04
N ILE A 78 1.41 1.67 19.16
CA ILE A 78 0.98 2.33 17.91
C ILE A 78 1.27 1.39 16.74
N ALA A 79 0.31 1.24 15.83
CA ALA A 79 0.51 0.50 14.59
C ALA A 79 0.93 1.43 13.46
N LEU A 80 1.95 1.05 12.70
CA LEU A 80 2.37 1.71 11.46
C LEU A 80 2.12 0.78 10.28
N VAL A 81 1.50 1.26 9.20
CA VAL A 81 1.22 0.46 8.01
C VAL A 81 1.80 1.14 6.78
N GLY A 82 2.58 0.42 5.97
CA GLY A 82 3.28 1.02 4.84
C GLY A 82 2.97 0.32 3.52
N LYS A 83 2.56 1.08 2.49
CA LYS A 83 2.41 0.53 1.12
C LYS A 83 3.77 0.07 0.59
N GLY A 84 3.88 -1.20 0.20
CA GLY A 84 5.12 -1.83 -0.26
C GLY A 84 5.07 -2.37 -1.68
N VAL A 85 4.63 -1.57 -2.67
CA VAL A 85 4.67 -2.02 -4.07
C VAL A 85 6.07 -1.79 -4.64
N THR A 86 6.89 -2.83 -4.74
CA THR A 86 8.31 -2.69 -5.16
C THR A 86 8.47 -2.31 -6.63
N PHE A 87 7.46 -2.59 -7.44
CA PHE A 87 7.29 -2.03 -8.76
C PHE A 87 5.82 -2.02 -9.17
N ASP A 88 5.35 -0.88 -9.70
CA ASP A 88 3.98 -0.70 -10.15
C ASP A 88 3.92 -0.35 -11.64
N SER A 89 3.61 -1.35 -12.46
CA SER A 89 3.31 -1.14 -13.89
C SER A 89 1.88 -0.65 -14.14
N GLY A 90 1.01 -0.74 -13.12
CA GLY A 90 -0.44 -0.60 -13.19
C GLY A 90 -1.20 -1.88 -13.49
N GLY A 91 -0.53 -3.00 -13.76
CA GLY A 91 -1.17 -4.27 -14.11
C GLY A 91 -1.83 -4.22 -15.49
N ILE A 92 -3.04 -4.77 -15.63
CA ILE A 92 -3.80 -4.72 -16.90
C ILE A 92 -4.19 -3.29 -17.28
N SER A 93 -4.49 -2.45 -16.29
CA SER A 93 -4.61 -1.00 -16.43
C SER A 93 -3.24 -0.32 -16.55
N ILE A 94 -2.46 -0.77 -17.54
CA ILE A 94 -1.04 -0.41 -17.72
C ILE A 94 -0.82 1.10 -17.74
N LYS A 95 0.18 1.56 -16.99
CA LYS A 95 0.64 2.96 -17.03
C LYS A 95 1.26 3.30 -18.39
N PRO A 96 1.25 4.58 -18.80
CA PRO A 96 2.06 5.05 -19.92
C PRO A 96 3.55 4.79 -19.68
N ALA A 97 4.31 4.53 -20.76
CA ALA A 97 5.74 4.23 -20.65
C ALA A 97 6.57 5.39 -20.05
N GLY A 98 6.20 6.63 -20.36
CA GLY A 98 6.92 7.80 -19.88
C GLY A 98 6.78 7.97 -18.36
N GLY A 99 7.90 7.90 -17.64
CA GLY A 99 7.93 8.03 -16.18
C GLY A 99 7.63 6.74 -15.43
N MET A 100 7.37 5.61 -16.10
CA MET A 100 7.12 4.34 -15.42
C MET A 100 8.35 3.85 -14.62
N GLU A 101 9.56 4.25 -15.01
CA GLU A 101 10.79 3.91 -14.27
C GLU A 101 10.79 4.46 -12.84
N ALA A 102 10.02 5.51 -12.57
CA ALA A 102 9.80 6.08 -11.23
C ALA A 102 9.03 5.14 -10.30
N MET A 103 8.26 4.19 -10.85
CA MET A 103 7.37 3.32 -10.07
C MET A 103 8.13 2.27 -9.24
N ARG A 104 9.47 2.21 -9.36
CA ARG A 104 10.34 1.56 -8.36
C ARG A 104 10.21 2.16 -6.96
N ALA A 105 9.76 3.40 -6.86
CA ALA A 105 9.57 4.09 -5.59
C ALA A 105 8.21 3.82 -4.95
N ASP A 106 7.32 3.03 -5.56
CA ASP A 106 5.94 2.81 -5.08
C ASP A 106 5.81 1.95 -3.80
N MET A 107 6.96 1.65 -3.22
CA MET A 107 7.20 1.07 -1.91
C MET A 107 7.61 2.12 -0.86
N GLY A 108 7.50 3.41 -1.20
CA GLY A 108 7.95 4.52 -0.35
C GLY A 108 7.25 4.56 1.01
N GLY A 109 5.98 4.18 1.07
CA GLY A 109 5.24 4.03 2.32
C GLY A 109 5.90 3.04 3.29
N ALA A 110 6.20 1.84 2.80
CA ALA A 110 6.88 0.81 3.57
C ALA A 110 8.31 1.21 3.96
N ALA A 111 9.05 1.84 3.05
CA ALA A 111 10.39 2.35 3.35
C ALA A 111 10.39 3.38 4.49
N VAL A 112 9.44 4.31 4.47
CA VAL A 112 9.27 5.31 5.54
C VAL A 112 8.99 4.64 6.88
N MET A 113 8.03 3.70 6.94
CA MET A 113 7.68 3.05 8.22
C MET A 113 8.82 2.20 8.78
N ALA A 114 9.53 1.45 7.94
CA ALA A 114 10.73 0.71 8.38
C ALA A 114 11.82 1.66 8.90
N SER A 115 12.03 2.79 8.22
CA SER A 115 13.04 3.79 8.62
C SER A 115 12.67 4.50 9.93
N VAL A 116 11.39 4.75 10.18
CA VAL A 116 10.89 5.31 11.44
C VAL A 116 11.23 4.37 12.60
N VAL A 117 10.98 3.06 12.46
CA VAL A 117 11.31 2.11 13.54
C VAL A 117 12.82 1.98 13.73
N LEU A 118 13.59 1.96 12.65
CA LEU A 118 15.05 1.96 12.75
C LEU A 118 15.55 3.16 13.57
N ALA A 119 15.04 4.36 13.30
CA ALA A 119 15.39 5.55 14.06
C ALA A 119 14.94 5.48 15.53
N LEU A 120 13.72 5.00 15.79
CA LEU A 120 13.20 4.86 17.17
C LEU A 120 14.02 3.85 17.97
N ALA A 121 14.40 2.73 17.37
CA ALA A 121 15.23 1.70 18.00
C ALA A 121 16.66 2.21 18.28
N GLN A 122 17.26 2.94 17.33
CA GLN A 122 18.58 3.58 17.54
C GLN A 122 18.56 4.61 18.68
N LEU A 123 17.45 5.32 18.84
CA LEU A 123 17.23 6.28 19.93
C LEU A 123 16.77 5.63 21.24
N GLN A 124 16.51 4.31 21.25
CA GLN A 124 15.90 3.58 22.35
C GLN A 124 14.65 4.31 22.88
N SER A 125 13.84 4.84 21.97
CA SER A 125 12.69 5.66 22.31
C SER A 125 11.70 4.85 23.14
N PRO A 126 11.18 5.38 24.27
CA PRO A 126 10.31 4.64 25.18
C PRO A 126 8.88 4.60 24.65
N ILE A 127 8.68 4.00 23.48
CA ILE A 127 7.39 3.84 22.81
C ILE A 127 7.31 2.47 22.15
N ASN A 128 6.13 1.85 22.22
CA ASN A 128 5.89 0.54 21.63
C ASN A 128 5.25 0.70 20.25
N ILE A 129 5.88 0.11 19.23
CA ILE A 129 5.50 0.23 17.83
C ILE A 129 5.36 -1.16 17.22
N ARG A 130 4.26 -1.39 16.49
CA ARG A 130 4.12 -2.52 15.57
C ARG A 130 4.00 -2.02 14.14
N VAL A 131 4.69 -2.64 13.20
CA VAL A 131 4.67 -2.26 11.78
C VAL A 131 4.21 -3.40 10.92
N TYR A 132 3.39 -3.10 9.92
CA TYR A 132 2.81 -4.06 8.99
C TYR A 132 3.06 -3.59 7.55
N LEU A 133 3.85 -4.36 6.80
CA LEU A 133 4.29 -4.01 5.45
C LEU A 133 3.91 -5.12 4.46
N PRO A 134 2.80 -4.98 3.71
CA PRO A 134 2.53 -5.84 2.57
C PRO A 134 3.46 -5.47 1.41
N LEU A 135 4.32 -6.41 1.00
CA LEU A 135 5.29 -6.22 -0.08
C LEU A 135 4.89 -7.03 -1.31
N VAL A 136 4.68 -6.35 -2.45
CA VAL A 136 4.19 -6.97 -3.70
C VAL A 136 4.81 -6.29 -4.94
N GLU A 137 4.67 -6.92 -6.11
CA GLU A 137 4.78 -6.26 -7.40
C GLU A 137 3.45 -6.28 -8.14
N ASN A 138 3.11 -5.19 -8.84
CA ASN A 138 1.94 -5.11 -9.69
C ASN A 138 2.37 -5.15 -11.17
N MET A 139 2.16 -6.30 -11.82
CA MET A 139 2.64 -6.60 -13.17
C MET A 139 1.48 -7.02 -14.11
N PRO A 140 1.55 -6.73 -15.42
CA PRO A 140 0.69 -7.39 -16.39
C PRO A 140 1.19 -8.82 -16.65
N ASP A 141 0.28 -9.76 -16.73
CA ASP A 141 0.52 -11.14 -17.15
C ASP A 141 -0.83 -11.79 -17.52
N GLY A 142 -0.82 -12.97 -18.14
CA GLY A 142 -2.02 -13.77 -18.37
C GLY A 142 -2.78 -14.12 -17.08
N ASN A 143 -2.08 -14.20 -15.94
CA ASN A 143 -2.71 -14.41 -14.64
C ASN A 143 -3.06 -13.11 -13.91
N ALA A 144 -2.85 -11.92 -14.48
CA ALA A 144 -3.02 -10.66 -13.76
C ALA A 144 -4.46 -10.36 -13.34
N LEU A 145 -4.61 -9.56 -12.29
CA LEU A 145 -5.88 -8.95 -11.89
C LEU A 145 -6.49 -8.19 -13.07
N ARG A 146 -7.80 -8.31 -13.28
CA ARG A 146 -8.49 -7.66 -14.39
C ARG A 146 -9.51 -6.66 -13.89
N PRO A 147 -9.71 -5.54 -14.60
CA PRO A 147 -10.89 -4.71 -14.40
C PRO A 147 -12.17 -5.56 -14.49
N GLY A 148 -13.03 -5.45 -13.47
CA GLY A 148 -14.25 -6.25 -13.28
C GLY A 148 -14.09 -7.48 -12.38
N ASP A 149 -12.87 -7.88 -12.02
CA ASP A 149 -12.67 -8.97 -11.04
C ASP A 149 -13.18 -8.53 -9.65
N VAL A 150 -13.67 -9.49 -8.85
CA VAL A 150 -14.09 -9.27 -7.46
C VAL A 150 -13.13 -9.99 -6.53
N LEU A 151 -12.56 -9.25 -5.59
CA LEU A 151 -11.69 -9.77 -4.53
C LEU A 151 -12.47 -9.91 -3.23
N ARG A 152 -12.19 -10.93 -2.44
CA ARG A 152 -12.62 -11.03 -1.04
C ARG A 152 -11.42 -10.66 -0.17
N MET A 153 -11.54 -9.56 0.58
CA MET A 153 -10.49 -9.02 1.44
C MET A 153 -10.38 -9.83 2.75
N ALA A 154 -9.29 -9.64 3.50
CA ALA A 154 -9.11 -10.26 4.82
C ALA A 154 -10.23 -9.89 5.81
N SER A 155 -10.79 -8.67 5.68
CA SER A 155 -11.97 -8.19 6.42
C SER A 155 -13.26 -8.96 6.11
N GLY A 156 -13.27 -9.75 5.04
CA GLY A 156 -14.45 -10.41 4.49
C GLY A 156 -15.27 -9.55 3.52
N THR A 157 -14.98 -8.24 3.42
CA THR A 157 -15.59 -7.37 2.41
C THR A 157 -15.24 -7.82 1.01
N THR A 158 -16.16 -7.68 0.08
CA THR A 158 -15.91 -7.91 -1.34
C THR A 158 -15.63 -6.60 -2.08
N VAL A 159 -14.58 -6.58 -2.88
CA VAL A 159 -14.13 -5.40 -3.63
C VAL A 159 -14.16 -5.68 -5.13
N GLN A 160 -14.93 -4.90 -5.87
CA GLN A 160 -14.89 -4.87 -7.34
C GLN A 160 -13.68 -4.03 -7.76
N VAL A 161 -12.81 -4.62 -8.60
CA VAL A 161 -11.61 -3.96 -9.08
C VAL A 161 -11.91 -3.35 -10.44
N ASP A 162 -12.16 -2.05 -10.52
CA ASP A 162 -12.42 -1.37 -11.81
C ASP A 162 -11.15 -0.81 -12.46
N ASN A 163 -10.08 -0.65 -11.68
CA ASN A 163 -8.77 -0.23 -12.19
C ASN A 163 -7.66 -0.89 -11.40
N THR A 164 -6.76 -1.61 -12.07
CA THR A 164 -5.67 -2.38 -11.43
C THR A 164 -4.47 -1.51 -11.06
N ASP A 165 -4.44 -0.25 -11.49
CA ASP A 165 -3.49 0.81 -11.09
C ASP A 165 -3.90 1.51 -9.77
N ALA A 166 -4.98 1.03 -9.17
CA ALA A 166 -5.42 1.41 -7.83
C ALA A 166 -5.23 0.23 -6.86
N GLU A 167 -4.09 -0.45 -6.98
CA GLU A 167 -3.67 -1.65 -6.23
C GLU A 167 -3.27 -1.36 -4.79
N GLY A 168 -2.62 -0.22 -4.53
CA GLY A 168 -2.04 0.09 -3.23
C GLY A 168 -3.07 0.11 -2.10
N ARG A 169 -4.31 0.52 -2.40
CA ARG A 169 -5.40 0.51 -1.40
C ARG A 169 -5.91 -0.92 -1.12
N LEU A 170 -5.76 -1.85 -2.05
CA LEU A 170 -6.15 -3.24 -1.84
C LEU A 170 -5.22 -3.90 -0.84
N ILE A 171 -3.89 -3.77 -1.05
CA ILE A 171 -2.91 -4.36 -0.13
C ILE A 171 -2.92 -3.68 1.25
N LEU A 172 -3.16 -2.37 1.30
CA LEU A 172 -3.29 -1.63 2.55
C LEU A 172 -4.55 -2.01 3.33
N ALA A 173 -5.67 -2.30 2.66
CA ALA A 173 -6.89 -2.71 3.34
C ALA A 173 -6.68 -4.02 4.13
N ASP A 174 -6.02 -5.02 3.52
CA ASP A 174 -5.67 -6.26 4.21
C ASP A 174 -4.71 -6.01 5.39
N ALA A 175 -3.68 -5.19 5.17
CA ALA A 175 -2.70 -4.88 6.22
C ALA A 175 -3.30 -4.07 7.38
N LEU A 176 -4.20 -3.13 7.09
CA LEU A 176 -4.94 -2.36 8.10
C LEU A 176 -5.87 -3.27 8.90
N HIS A 177 -6.59 -4.17 8.24
CA HIS A 177 -7.42 -5.15 8.92
C HIS A 177 -6.58 -6.01 9.86
N TYR A 178 -5.48 -6.58 9.36
CA TYR A 178 -4.56 -7.39 10.17
C TYR A 178 -3.98 -6.58 11.33
N ALA A 179 -3.60 -5.31 11.13
CA ALA A 179 -3.10 -4.46 12.21
C ALA A 179 -4.12 -4.25 13.36
N GLN A 180 -5.43 -4.31 13.06
CA GLN A 180 -6.49 -4.21 14.06
C GLN A 180 -6.81 -5.54 14.73
N SER A 181 -6.77 -6.65 13.98
CA SER A 181 -7.21 -7.97 14.40
C SER A 181 -6.07 -8.95 14.70
N ASN A 182 -4.81 -8.48 14.70
CA ASN A 182 -3.63 -9.31 14.89
C ASN A 182 -3.77 -10.16 16.17
N PRO A 183 -3.87 -11.50 16.07
CA PRO A 183 -4.06 -12.37 17.23
C PRO A 183 -2.84 -12.37 18.16
N ASP A 184 -1.66 -12.04 17.67
CA ASP A 184 -0.43 -11.94 18.45
C ASP A 184 -0.29 -10.56 19.13
N ALA A 185 -1.24 -9.64 18.91
CA ALA A 185 -1.31 -8.36 19.61
C ALA A 185 -2.17 -8.50 20.88
N PRO A 186 -1.63 -8.13 22.06
CA PRO A 186 -2.35 -8.28 23.33
C PRO A 186 -3.58 -7.36 23.44
N ASN A 187 -3.57 -6.20 22.78
CA ASN A 187 -4.66 -5.24 22.72
C ASN A 187 -4.72 -4.63 21.31
N PRO A 188 -5.87 -4.06 20.89
CA PRO A 188 -5.92 -3.24 19.68
C PRO A 188 -5.00 -2.00 19.79
N PRO A 189 -4.40 -1.53 18.69
CA PRO A 189 -3.52 -0.37 18.72
C PRO A 189 -4.22 0.91 19.21
N LEU A 190 -3.48 1.74 19.94
CA LEU A 190 -3.97 3.04 20.44
C LEU A 190 -4.18 4.05 19.31
N LEU A 191 -3.41 3.89 18.24
CA LEU A 191 -3.38 4.70 17.04
C LEU A 191 -2.84 3.83 15.90
N ILE A 192 -3.49 3.86 14.73
CA ILE A 192 -2.90 3.31 13.50
C ILE A 192 -2.50 4.45 12.61
N ILE A 193 -1.26 4.46 12.14
CA ILE A 193 -0.75 5.40 11.16
C ILE A 193 -0.43 4.64 9.87
N ASP A 194 -1.07 4.95 8.75
CA ASP A 194 -0.63 4.43 7.46
C ASP A 194 0.10 5.48 6.62
N ALA A 195 1.06 5.02 5.82
CA ALA A 195 1.89 5.79 4.92
C ALA A 195 1.88 5.15 3.53
N ALA A 196 1.44 5.89 2.52
CA ALA A 196 1.30 5.31 1.18
C ALA A 196 1.53 6.27 0.04
N THR A 197 2.12 5.75 -1.02
CA THR A 197 2.35 6.44 -2.28
C THR A 197 1.19 6.14 -3.21
N LEU A 198 0.01 6.67 -2.84
CA LEU A 198 -1.23 5.99 -3.18
C LEU A 198 -1.93 6.52 -4.45
N THR A 199 -1.82 7.81 -4.74
CA THR A 199 -2.60 8.44 -5.82
C THR A 199 -1.81 9.49 -6.57
N GLY A 200 -1.92 9.52 -7.90
CA GLY A 200 -1.45 10.68 -8.68
C GLY A 200 -2.25 11.96 -8.37
N ALA A 201 -3.50 11.81 -7.92
CA ALA A 201 -4.39 12.93 -7.60
C ALA A 201 -3.86 13.82 -6.47
N ILE A 202 -3.10 13.27 -5.51
CA ILE A 202 -2.52 14.10 -4.44
C ILE A 202 -1.39 14.97 -4.99
N SER A 203 -0.57 14.46 -5.92
CA SER A 203 0.49 15.23 -6.58
C SER A 203 -0.07 16.34 -7.45
N VAL A 204 -1.19 16.10 -8.14
CA VAL A 204 -1.90 17.16 -8.87
C VAL A 204 -2.44 18.25 -7.92
N SER A 205 -2.89 17.87 -6.73
CA SER A 205 -3.53 18.79 -5.78
C SER A 205 -2.55 19.64 -4.98
N LEU A 206 -1.45 19.04 -4.52
CA LEU A 206 -0.51 19.65 -3.57
C LEU A 206 0.87 19.93 -4.17
N GLY A 207 1.13 19.48 -5.39
CA GLY A 207 2.47 19.50 -5.97
C GLY A 207 3.48 18.71 -5.13
N ASP A 208 4.76 18.97 -5.33
CA ASP A 208 5.84 18.20 -4.68
C ASP A 208 6.23 18.76 -3.29
N HIS A 209 5.46 19.71 -2.75
CA HIS A 209 5.83 20.48 -1.57
C HIS A 209 5.15 20.02 -0.28
N TYR A 210 3.97 19.42 -0.39
CA TYR A 210 3.17 19.02 0.78
C TYR A 210 2.76 17.56 0.72
N THR A 211 2.71 16.97 1.90
CA THR A 211 2.22 15.63 2.13
C THR A 211 0.72 15.67 2.42
N GLY A 212 -0.08 14.86 1.71
CA GLY A 212 -1.53 14.80 1.90
C GLY A 212 -1.90 14.06 3.17
N LEU A 213 -2.45 14.78 4.15
CA LEU A 213 -2.89 14.19 5.41
C LEU A 213 -4.39 13.92 5.40
N PHE A 214 -4.80 12.69 5.71
CA PHE A 214 -6.21 12.35 5.90
C PHE A 214 -6.42 11.80 7.31
N CYS A 215 -7.25 12.45 8.09
CA CYS A 215 -7.50 12.05 9.47
C CYS A 215 -8.99 11.86 9.71
N ASN A 216 -9.36 10.85 10.50
CA ASN A 216 -10.75 10.71 10.94
C ASN A 216 -11.03 11.73 12.08
N GLN A 217 -12.30 12.09 12.25
CA GLN A 217 -12.68 13.10 13.25
C GLN A 217 -12.38 12.66 14.70
N ALA A 218 -12.36 11.35 14.97
CA ALA A 218 -12.09 10.84 16.31
C ALA A 218 -10.63 11.12 16.72
N VAL A 219 -9.67 10.93 15.81
CA VAL A 219 -8.26 11.24 16.06
C VAL A 219 -8.01 12.75 16.13
N GLN A 220 -8.64 13.55 15.26
CA GLN A 220 -8.50 15.02 15.30
C GLN A 220 -8.89 15.65 16.64
N ARG A 221 -9.73 14.97 17.43
CA ARG A 221 -10.18 15.44 18.75
C ARG A 221 -9.30 14.95 19.89
N ARG A 222 -8.37 14.02 19.64
CA ARG A 222 -7.47 13.50 20.66
C ARG A 222 -6.30 14.45 20.91
N ARG A 223 -5.85 14.46 22.16
CA ARG A 223 -4.56 15.04 22.56
C ARG A 223 -3.49 13.97 22.44
N VAL A 224 -2.26 14.41 22.31
CA VAL A 224 -1.08 13.52 22.22
C VAL A 224 -0.95 12.65 23.47
N THR A 225 -1.28 13.26 24.61
CA THR A 225 -1.37 12.61 25.92
C THR A 225 -2.40 11.51 25.99
N ASP A 226 -3.32 11.40 25.03
CA ASP A 226 -4.29 10.31 25.02
C ASP A 226 -3.72 9.07 24.31
N VAL A 227 -2.58 9.21 23.62
CA VAL A 227 -1.90 8.15 22.87
C VAL A 227 -0.61 7.74 23.56
N TRP A 228 0.38 8.64 23.69
CA TRP A 228 1.65 8.31 24.34
C TRP A 228 2.50 9.54 24.69
N PRO A 229 3.03 9.67 25.94
CA PRO A 229 2.65 8.92 27.16
C PRO A 229 1.27 9.36 27.67
N LYS A 230 0.55 8.48 28.41
CA LYS A 230 -0.77 8.84 28.96
C LYS A 230 -0.63 9.95 30.01
N GLU A 231 -1.64 10.79 30.19
CA GLU A 231 -1.57 12.00 31.04
C GLU A 231 -1.17 11.72 32.51
N GLY A 232 -1.35 10.49 33.00
CA GLY A 232 -0.89 10.04 34.32
C GLY A 232 0.56 9.54 34.40
N ASP A 233 1.25 9.37 33.27
CA ASP A 233 2.59 8.77 33.17
C ASP A 233 3.69 9.84 33.03
N ARG A 234 3.35 11.13 33.09
CA ARG A 234 4.31 12.23 32.93
C ARG A 234 4.97 12.62 34.25
N ASP A 235 6.28 12.79 34.22
CA ASP A 235 7.02 13.46 35.29
C ASP A 235 6.61 14.95 35.35
N PRO A 236 6.05 15.44 36.48
CA PRO A 236 5.64 16.83 36.66
C PRO A 236 6.75 17.86 36.39
N GLN A 237 8.03 17.45 36.45
CA GLN A 237 9.17 18.35 36.29
C GLN A 237 9.52 18.69 34.82
N GLN A 238 9.01 17.94 33.83
CA GLN A 238 9.32 18.18 32.40
C GLN A 238 8.57 19.37 31.78
N HIS A 239 7.76 20.10 32.57
CA HIS A 239 6.79 21.05 32.03
C HIS A 239 7.36 22.37 31.49
N GLN A 240 8.66 22.65 31.60
CA GLN A 240 9.10 24.05 31.69
C GLN A 240 10.20 24.60 30.78
N GLN A 241 10.80 23.86 29.83
CA GLN A 241 12.00 24.42 29.17
C GLN A 241 12.05 24.56 27.64
N HIS A 242 11.19 23.94 26.84
CA HIS A 242 11.16 24.24 25.40
C HIS A 242 9.75 24.12 24.81
N PRO A 243 9.35 25.00 23.86
CA PRO A 243 8.16 24.74 23.06
C PRO A 243 8.39 23.42 22.34
N LEU A 244 7.69 22.37 22.78
CA LEU A 244 7.79 21.06 22.16
C LEU A 244 7.48 21.22 20.67
N PRO A 245 8.25 20.60 19.76
CA PRO A 245 7.85 20.52 18.36
C PRO A 245 6.42 19.96 18.32
N PRO A 246 5.60 20.35 17.32
CA PRO A 246 4.28 19.76 17.18
C PRO A 246 4.47 18.24 17.07
N THR A 247 4.09 17.56 18.13
CA THR A 247 3.88 16.11 18.22
C THR A 247 3.13 15.62 16.97
N ILE A 248 3.23 14.35 16.55
CA ILE A 248 2.48 13.88 15.37
C ILE A 248 1.01 14.31 15.44
N ILE A 249 0.33 14.13 16.58
CA ILE A 249 -1.05 14.58 16.77
C ILE A 249 -1.19 16.11 16.80
N GLY A 250 -0.22 16.84 17.34
CA GLY A 250 -0.14 18.31 17.18
C GLY A 250 -0.01 18.71 15.72
N SER A 251 0.87 18.08 14.95
CA SER A 251 0.98 18.25 13.50
C SER A 251 -0.32 17.85 12.81
N LEU A 252 -1.03 16.78 13.22
CA LEU A 252 -2.35 16.44 12.70
C LEU A 252 -3.40 17.53 12.98
N ASN A 253 -3.33 18.14 14.16
CA ASN A 253 -4.30 19.13 14.64
C ASN A 253 -4.01 20.55 14.12
N TYR A 254 -2.76 20.84 13.81
CA TYR A 254 -2.26 22.18 13.43
C TYR A 254 -1.67 22.25 12.01
N CYS A 255 -1.58 21.15 11.27
CA CYS A 255 -1.07 21.14 9.89
C CYS A 255 -1.81 22.12 8.99
N GLY A 256 -1.05 22.88 8.20
CA GLY A 256 -1.57 23.90 7.28
C GLY A 256 -1.96 25.20 7.97
N ARG A 257 -1.69 25.34 9.29
CA ARG A 257 -1.89 26.59 10.04
C ARG A 257 -0.58 27.32 10.32
N GLN A 258 0.56 26.64 10.28
CA GLN A 258 1.87 27.27 10.44
C GLN A 258 2.58 27.47 9.10
N LYS A 259 3.40 28.52 9.02
CA LYS A 259 4.25 28.78 7.86
C LYS A 259 5.28 27.65 7.75
N CYS A 260 5.37 27.02 6.57
CA CYS A 260 6.27 25.89 6.27
C CYS A 260 5.88 24.52 6.83
N ASP A 261 4.60 24.28 7.19
CA ASP A 261 4.15 22.92 7.50
C ASP A 261 4.32 21.99 6.28
N PRO A 262 4.97 20.82 6.41
CA PRO A 262 5.16 19.91 5.29
C PRO A 262 3.91 19.06 4.97
N PHE A 263 2.82 19.25 5.71
CA PHE A 263 1.57 18.49 5.58
C PHE A 263 0.39 19.42 5.28
N TRP A 264 -0.54 18.95 4.46
CA TRP A 264 -1.80 19.63 4.19
C TRP A 264 -2.98 18.70 4.46
N HIS A 265 -3.94 19.17 5.27
CA HIS A 265 -5.11 18.37 5.61
C HIS A 265 -6.08 18.29 4.43
N MET A 266 -6.41 17.06 4.03
CA MET A 266 -7.27 16.76 2.90
C MET A 266 -8.62 16.18 3.36
N PRO A 267 -9.72 16.50 2.67
CA PRO A 267 -11.03 15.97 3.00
C PRO A 267 -11.16 14.52 2.53
N THR A 268 -11.73 13.66 3.37
CA THR A 268 -12.19 12.32 2.94
C THR A 268 -13.55 12.46 2.27
N LEU A 269 -13.67 12.02 1.03
CA LEU A 269 -14.85 12.26 0.18
C LEU A 269 -15.24 10.99 -0.59
N TYR A 270 -16.43 11.00 -1.19
CA TYR A 270 -16.88 9.99 -2.16
C TYR A 270 -17.07 8.55 -1.65
N SER A 271 -17.12 8.31 -0.32
CA SER A 271 -17.42 6.97 0.25
C SER A 271 -18.68 6.34 -0.35
N LYS A 272 -19.77 7.10 -0.42
CA LYS A 272 -21.04 6.65 -1.01
C LYS A 272 -20.92 6.29 -2.50
N HIS A 273 -20.08 7.00 -3.25
CA HIS A 273 -19.90 6.78 -4.69
C HIS A 273 -19.11 5.51 -4.99
N LEU A 274 -18.20 5.10 -4.09
CA LEU A 274 -17.52 3.80 -4.21
C LEU A 274 -18.49 2.62 -4.05
N GLN A 275 -19.56 2.80 -3.28
CA GLN A 275 -20.60 1.79 -3.08
C GLN A 275 -21.66 1.83 -4.19
N GLU A 276 -22.18 3.02 -4.52
CA GLU A 276 -23.22 3.17 -5.55
C GLU A 276 -22.73 2.86 -6.97
N GLY A 277 -21.43 3.12 -7.23
CA GLY A 277 -20.79 2.76 -8.49
C GLY A 277 -20.40 1.29 -8.59
N CYS A 278 -20.54 0.51 -7.51
CA CYS A 278 -20.25 -0.91 -7.48
C CYS A 278 -21.51 -1.71 -7.82
N HIS A 279 -21.37 -2.73 -8.65
CA HIS A 279 -22.50 -3.57 -9.09
C HIS A 279 -22.30 -5.05 -8.75
N LEU A 280 -21.06 -5.48 -8.52
CA LEU A 280 -20.70 -6.88 -8.36
C LEU A 280 -20.23 -7.24 -6.94
N ALA A 281 -19.94 -6.24 -6.10
CA ALA A 281 -19.35 -6.41 -4.79
C ALA A 281 -19.89 -5.37 -3.79
N ASP A 282 -19.35 -5.35 -2.56
CA ASP A 282 -19.77 -4.38 -1.54
C ASP A 282 -19.27 -2.96 -1.84
N ILE A 283 -18.08 -2.85 -2.46
CA ILE A 283 -17.44 -1.57 -2.78
C ILE A 283 -16.55 -1.70 -4.03
N SER A 284 -16.40 -0.64 -4.82
CA SER A 284 -15.41 -0.58 -5.90
C SER A 284 -14.10 0.03 -5.39
N ASN A 285 -12.96 -0.42 -5.93
CA ASN A 285 -11.66 0.13 -5.59
C ASN A 285 -11.47 1.57 -6.10
N ILE A 286 -12.24 2.02 -7.10
CA ILE A 286 -12.25 3.40 -7.57
C ILE A 286 -13.67 3.93 -7.73
N THR A 287 -13.82 5.25 -7.82
CA THR A 287 -15.09 5.87 -8.23
C THR A 287 -15.29 5.71 -9.73
N THR A 288 -16.53 5.54 -10.17
CA THR A 288 -16.89 5.39 -11.59
C THR A 288 -17.67 6.61 -12.11
N GLY A 289 -17.89 6.67 -13.43
CA GLY A 289 -18.69 7.71 -14.08
C GLY A 289 -18.09 9.12 -13.95
N SER A 290 -18.94 10.11 -13.69
CA SER A 290 -18.54 11.52 -13.54
C SER A 290 -17.55 11.79 -12.41
N PHE A 291 -17.47 10.86 -11.44
CA PHE A 291 -16.60 10.98 -10.26
C PHE A 291 -15.28 10.22 -10.41
N ALA A 292 -15.05 9.50 -11.51
CA ALA A 292 -13.81 8.75 -11.73
C ALA A 292 -12.55 9.66 -11.77
N ARG A 293 -12.72 10.92 -12.18
CA ARG A 293 -11.63 11.92 -12.25
C ARG A 293 -11.64 12.93 -11.11
N LEU A 294 -12.60 12.84 -10.19
CA LEU A 294 -12.78 13.84 -9.14
C LEU A 294 -12.35 13.28 -7.77
N GLY A 295 -11.43 13.99 -7.13
CA GLY A 295 -11.01 13.73 -5.74
C GLY A 295 -10.49 12.31 -5.47
N GLY A 296 -9.66 11.77 -6.37
CA GLY A 296 -9.11 10.42 -6.27
C GLY A 296 -8.41 10.10 -4.93
N SER A 297 -7.76 11.09 -4.30
CA SER A 297 -7.15 10.94 -2.96
C SER A 297 -8.20 10.88 -1.86
N GLY A 298 -9.28 11.66 -1.98
CA GLY A 298 -10.40 11.63 -1.04
C GLY A 298 -11.15 10.31 -1.09
N SER A 299 -11.36 9.74 -2.29
CA SER A 299 -11.98 8.42 -2.45
C SER A 299 -11.06 7.30 -2.00
N ALA A 300 -9.74 7.36 -2.27
CA ALA A 300 -8.78 6.40 -1.73
C ALA A 300 -8.76 6.41 -0.18
N SER A 301 -8.87 7.59 0.42
CA SER A 301 -9.05 7.73 1.86
C SER A 301 -10.33 7.06 2.34
N ALA A 302 -11.46 7.33 1.65
CA ALA A 302 -12.75 6.78 2.02
C ALA A 302 -12.82 5.25 1.89
N PHE A 303 -12.19 4.67 0.86
CA PHE A 303 -12.10 3.22 0.67
C PHE A 303 -11.49 2.53 1.89
N LEU A 304 -10.31 3.00 2.29
CA LEU A 304 -9.57 2.41 3.41
C LEU A 304 -10.23 2.71 4.77
N GLN A 305 -11.01 3.77 4.89
CA GLN A 305 -11.87 4.01 6.06
C GLN A 305 -13.08 3.08 6.12
N ALA A 306 -13.66 2.71 4.97
CA ALA A 306 -14.82 1.82 4.90
C ALA A 306 -14.43 0.40 5.35
N GLU A 307 -13.27 -0.09 4.91
CA GLU A 307 -12.71 -1.37 5.35
C GLU A 307 -12.40 -1.37 6.86
N PHE A 308 -12.02 -0.21 7.41
CA PHE A 308 -11.72 -0.06 8.83
C PHE A 308 -12.94 -0.14 9.77
N ARG A 309 -14.16 0.08 9.26
CA ARG A 309 -15.39 0.16 10.09
C ARG A 309 -16.03 -1.19 10.41
N GLN A 310 -15.59 -2.29 9.79
CA GLN A 310 -16.20 -3.61 10.00
C GLN A 310 -15.51 -4.36 11.14
N SER A 311 -15.86 -4.03 12.39
CA SER A 311 -15.66 -4.86 13.58
C SER A 311 -17.03 -5.48 13.97
N PRO A 312 -17.11 -6.60 14.73
CA PRO A 312 -17.95 -7.77 14.40
C PRO A 312 -19.48 -7.62 14.58
N ASP A 313 -19.98 -6.48 15.06
CA ASP A 313 -21.41 -6.31 15.39
C ASP A 313 -22.33 -6.13 14.17
N THR A 314 -21.76 -6.08 12.96
CA THR A 314 -22.52 -5.97 11.71
C THR A 314 -22.45 -7.22 10.84
N LEU A 315 -22.46 -8.42 11.42
CA LEU A 315 -22.94 -9.62 10.72
C LEU A 315 -24.48 -9.57 10.57
N ARG A 316 -25.00 -8.58 9.83
CA ARG A 316 -26.36 -8.70 9.29
C ARG A 316 -26.26 -9.50 8.01
N ALA A 317 -26.90 -10.67 8.03
CA ALA A 317 -27.08 -11.59 6.91
C ALA A 317 -27.31 -10.86 5.56
N PRO A 318 -26.80 -11.40 4.45
CA PRO A 318 -26.96 -10.78 3.14
C PRO A 318 -28.45 -10.53 2.88
N ARG A 319 -28.80 -9.25 2.68
CA ARG A 319 -30.11 -8.91 2.13
C ARG A 319 -30.14 -9.45 0.71
N HIS A 320 -30.67 -10.66 0.54
CA HIS A 320 -31.11 -11.15 -0.76
C HIS A 320 -31.99 -10.07 -1.40
N ARG A 321 -31.44 -9.33 -2.37
CA ARG A 321 -32.29 -8.65 -3.35
C ARG A 321 -33.07 -9.77 -4.03
N ARG A 322 -34.39 -9.73 -3.88
CA ARG A 322 -35.33 -10.63 -4.54
C ARG A 322 -34.96 -10.68 -6.02
N SER A 323 -34.48 -11.83 -6.47
CA SER A 323 -34.44 -12.16 -7.89
C SER A 323 -35.88 -12.12 -8.40
N HIS A 324 -36.13 -11.26 -9.40
CA HIS A 324 -37.35 -11.35 -10.16
C HIS A 324 -37.30 -12.64 -10.97
N GLU A 325 -38.04 -13.65 -10.49
CA GLU A 325 -38.30 -14.89 -11.19
C GLU A 325 -39.15 -14.57 -12.43
N VAL A 326 -38.52 -14.50 -13.60
CA VAL A 326 -39.24 -14.44 -14.88
C VAL A 326 -39.71 -15.85 -15.20
N ARG A 327 -40.99 -16.11 -14.93
CA ARG A 327 -41.69 -17.35 -15.22
C ARG A 327 -41.87 -17.49 -16.73
N VAL A 328 -40.93 -18.12 -17.42
CA VAL A 328 -41.10 -18.51 -18.83
C VAL A 328 -42.06 -19.70 -18.86
N ARG A 329 -43.29 -19.48 -19.32
CA ARG A 329 -44.26 -20.55 -19.58
C ARG A 329 -43.74 -21.43 -20.70
N GLY A 330 -43.64 -22.73 -20.43
CA GLY A 330 -43.24 -23.76 -21.38
C GLY A 330 -44.19 -23.84 -22.57
N GLY A 331 -43.60 -23.84 -23.77
CA GLY A 331 -44.21 -24.31 -25.01
C GLY A 331 -43.34 -25.45 -25.55
N LEU A 332 -43.91 -26.65 -25.57
CA LEU A 332 -43.35 -27.84 -26.18
C LEU A 332 -43.07 -27.64 -27.68
N CYS A 333 -41.88 -28.04 -28.15
CA CYS A 333 -41.73 -28.59 -29.50
C CYS A 333 -40.48 -29.49 -29.58
N ALA A 334 -40.69 -30.67 -30.14
CA ALA A 334 -39.79 -31.83 -30.20
C ALA A 334 -38.59 -31.64 -31.17
N PRO A 335 -37.56 -32.50 -31.12
CA PRO A 335 -36.33 -32.33 -31.88
C PRO A 335 -36.46 -32.87 -33.30
N ARG A 336 -35.86 -32.17 -34.28
CA ARG A 336 -35.58 -32.73 -35.61
C ARG A 336 -34.10 -33.01 -35.74
N ASN A 337 -33.81 -34.30 -35.93
CA ASN A 337 -32.61 -34.80 -36.59
C ASN A 337 -32.43 -34.10 -37.94
N ASP A 338 -31.19 -33.75 -38.29
CA ASP A 338 -30.67 -34.03 -39.62
C ASP A 338 -29.16 -34.27 -39.55
N ARG A 339 -28.74 -35.36 -40.21
CA ARG A 339 -27.38 -35.82 -40.40
C ARG A 339 -26.81 -35.26 -41.72
N ALA A 340 -25.49 -35.39 -41.82
CA ALA A 340 -24.64 -35.44 -43.03
C ALA A 340 -24.13 -34.05 -43.49
N THR A 341 -22.88 -33.84 -43.93
CA THR A 341 -21.86 -34.70 -44.55
C THR A 341 -20.45 -34.10 -44.41
N ASN A 342 -19.44 -34.97 -44.58
CA ASN A 342 -17.98 -34.73 -44.71
C ASN A 342 -17.51 -33.66 -45.72
N ALA A 343 -16.35 -33.05 -45.45
CA ALA A 343 -15.19 -32.87 -46.37
C ALA A 343 -14.14 -31.98 -45.65
N SER A 344 -12.99 -32.49 -45.17
CA SER A 344 -11.71 -32.71 -45.87
C SER A 344 -11.19 -31.51 -46.68
N SER A 345 -10.19 -30.81 -46.14
CA SER A 345 -8.94 -30.52 -46.86
C SER A 345 -7.91 -29.83 -45.96
N ASP A 346 -6.83 -30.56 -45.72
CA ASP A 346 -5.49 -30.02 -45.48
C ASP A 346 -5.14 -28.98 -46.55
N LEU A 347 -4.35 -27.96 -46.19
CA LEU A 347 -3.28 -27.39 -47.01
C LEU A 347 -2.50 -26.32 -46.21
N LEU A 348 -1.36 -26.74 -45.67
CA LEU A 348 -0.21 -25.88 -45.39
C LEU A 348 0.42 -25.43 -46.72
N PRO A 349 1.14 -24.30 -46.73
CA PRO A 349 2.53 -24.42 -47.17
C PRO A 349 3.55 -23.62 -46.34
N ARG A 350 4.59 -24.36 -45.94
CA ARG A 350 6.03 -24.08 -46.11
C ARG A 350 6.60 -22.69 -45.74
N SER A 351 7.32 -22.72 -44.62
CA SER A 351 8.74 -22.32 -44.45
C SER A 351 9.44 -21.59 -45.61
N ILE A 352 9.91 -20.38 -45.31
CA ILE A 352 11.07 -19.74 -45.98
C ILE A 352 12.09 -19.44 -44.89
N GLY A 353 13.31 -19.97 -45.08
CA GLY A 353 14.48 -19.79 -44.21
C GLY A 353 15.15 -18.41 -44.34
N PRO A 354 16.25 -18.19 -43.61
CA PRO A 354 16.63 -16.89 -43.09
C PRO A 354 17.48 -16.07 -44.07
N ALA A 355 17.30 -14.75 -44.06
CA ALA A 355 18.22 -13.81 -44.67
C ALA A 355 19.19 -13.26 -43.60
N GLU A 356 20.43 -13.75 -43.62
CA GLU A 356 21.58 -13.09 -43.02
C GLU A 356 21.81 -11.74 -43.73
N GLN A 357 21.89 -10.66 -42.95
CA GLN A 357 22.65 -9.48 -43.37
C GLN A 357 23.50 -8.96 -42.22
N LEU A 358 24.80 -9.15 -42.41
CA LEU A 358 25.91 -8.56 -41.66
C LEU A 358 25.81 -7.03 -41.62
N SER A 359 25.87 -6.44 -40.44
CA SER A 359 26.45 -5.11 -40.27
C SER A 359 27.42 -5.09 -39.09
N ARG A 360 28.69 -4.86 -39.44
CA ARG A 360 29.83 -4.77 -38.53
C ARG A 360 29.80 -3.43 -37.80
N GLY A 361 29.36 -3.43 -36.54
CA GLY A 361 29.49 -2.30 -35.62
C GLY A 361 30.64 -2.52 -34.63
N ARG A 362 31.68 -1.68 -34.72
CA ARG A 362 32.94 -1.77 -33.97
C ARG A 362 32.74 -1.78 -32.44
N ARG A 363 33.22 -2.83 -31.77
CA ARG A 363 33.45 -2.84 -30.30
C ARG A 363 34.57 -1.87 -29.94
N ARG A 364 34.27 -0.82 -29.18
CA ARG A 364 35.29 -0.02 -28.48
C ARG A 364 35.30 -0.41 -27.01
N HIS A 365 36.37 -1.09 -26.61
CA HIS A 365 36.71 -1.33 -25.21
C HIS A 365 37.15 -0.02 -24.56
N HIS A 366 36.38 0.52 -23.62
CA HIS A 366 36.86 1.57 -22.73
C HIS A 366 37.35 0.94 -21.42
N LYS A 367 38.69 0.90 -21.27
CA LYS A 367 39.40 0.62 -20.03
C LYS A 367 39.13 1.74 -19.02
N TRP A 368 38.50 1.39 -17.90
CA TRP A 368 38.46 2.25 -16.71
C TRP A 368 39.84 2.26 -16.03
N ARG A 369 40.40 3.46 -15.81
CA ARG A 369 41.54 3.68 -14.91
C ARG A 369 41.12 4.68 -13.83
N PRO A 370 41.46 4.45 -12.55
CA PRO A 370 41.03 5.29 -11.45
C PRO A 370 42.02 6.44 -11.26
N ARG A 371 41.55 7.70 -11.19
CA ARG A 371 42.33 8.78 -10.59
C ARG A 371 41.47 9.81 -9.85
N ARG A 372 41.83 9.89 -8.55
CA ARG A 372 41.94 11.07 -7.66
C ARG A 372 40.66 11.62 -7.03
N ARG A 373 40.65 11.47 -5.71
CA ARG A 373 39.82 12.15 -4.71
C ARG A 373 39.84 13.67 -4.95
N LEU A 374 38.68 14.25 -5.23
CA LEU A 374 38.41 15.66 -4.97
C LEU A 374 37.53 15.73 -3.73
N LEU A 375 38.07 16.32 -2.66
CA LEU A 375 37.29 16.83 -1.54
C LEU A 375 36.46 18.03 -2.06
N VAL A 376 35.14 17.87 -2.12
CA VAL A 376 34.21 18.97 -2.37
C VAL A 376 33.39 19.18 -1.10
N SER A 377 33.42 20.43 -0.64
CA SER A 377 32.75 20.94 0.56
C SER A 377 31.25 20.62 0.60
N ALA A 378 30.76 20.26 1.80
CA ALA A 378 29.40 19.80 2.11
C ALA A 378 28.26 20.82 1.83
N ALA A 379 28.55 21.98 1.26
CA ALA A 379 27.55 23.01 0.94
C ALA A 379 27.09 23.02 -0.54
N ALA A 380 27.69 22.21 -1.42
CA ALA A 380 27.42 22.23 -2.87
C ALA A 380 26.64 20.99 -3.40
N LEU A 381 25.91 20.29 -2.53
CA LEU A 381 25.04 19.15 -2.88
C LEU A 381 23.54 19.52 -2.80
N ARG A 382 23.20 20.78 -3.12
CA ARG A 382 21.83 21.20 -3.43
C ARG A 382 21.74 21.33 -4.95
N CYS A 383 20.81 20.61 -5.56
CA CYS A 383 20.59 20.47 -7.01
C CYS A 383 21.53 19.48 -7.71
N VAL A 384 21.10 18.22 -7.77
CA VAL A 384 20.99 17.32 -8.94
C VAL A 384 20.65 15.93 -8.37
N PHE A 385 19.64 15.26 -8.94
CA PHE A 385 18.98 14.01 -8.47
C PHE A 385 17.84 14.22 -7.44
N ALA A 386 16.68 14.62 -7.93
CA ALA A 386 15.42 14.46 -7.19
C ALA A 386 14.93 13.01 -7.38
N PRO A 387 14.69 12.24 -6.30
CA PRO A 387 14.11 10.90 -6.37
C PRO A 387 12.65 10.96 -6.87
N PRO A 388 12.03 9.84 -7.26
CA PRO A 388 10.65 9.85 -7.74
C PRO A 388 9.69 10.37 -6.67
N ARG A 389 8.83 11.27 -7.11
CA ARG A 389 8.14 12.28 -6.30
C ARG A 389 6.81 11.75 -5.80
N LEU A 390 6.88 11.11 -4.64
CA LEU A 390 5.83 10.27 -4.12
C LEU A 390 5.30 10.85 -2.81
N ILE A 391 4.09 11.43 -2.89
CA ILE A 391 3.44 12.02 -1.73
C ILE A 391 2.94 10.90 -0.83
N LEU A 392 3.40 10.94 0.42
CA LEU A 392 2.91 10.08 1.47
C LEU A 392 1.46 10.46 1.78
N LEU A 393 0.56 9.49 1.79
CA LEU A 393 -0.71 9.63 2.49
C LEU A 393 -0.46 9.19 3.91
N LEU A 394 -0.48 10.14 4.85
CA LEU A 394 -0.45 9.82 6.27
C LEU A 394 -1.90 9.76 6.77
N ARG A 395 -2.29 8.66 7.42
CA ARG A 395 -3.63 8.61 8.03
C ARG A 395 -3.64 8.02 9.38
N CYS A 396 -4.52 8.55 10.22
CA CYS A 396 -4.68 8.10 11.59
C CYS A 396 -6.05 7.48 11.81
N HIS A 397 -6.06 6.25 12.31
CA HIS A 397 -7.26 5.55 12.71
C HIS A 397 -7.37 5.39 14.22
N ASN A 398 -8.61 5.36 14.71
CA ASN A 398 -8.95 5.06 16.09
C ASN A 398 -9.81 3.79 16.09
N ILE A 399 -9.61 2.92 17.08
CA ILE A 399 -10.32 1.64 17.23
C ILE A 399 -11.45 1.73 18.28
N PHE A 400 -11.59 2.88 18.96
CA PHE A 400 -12.60 3.11 20.00
C PHE A 400 -13.55 4.24 19.66
#